data_AF-A0A2I0WID2-F1
#
_entry.id   AF-A0A2I0WID2-F1
#
_cell.length_a   1.000
_cell.length_b   1.000
_cell.length_c   1.000
_cell.angle_alpha   90.00
_cell.angle_beta   90.00
_cell.angle_gamma   90.00
#
_symmetry.space_group_name_H-M   'P 1'
#
loop_
_entity.id
_entity.type
_entity.pdbx_description
1 polymer ?
#
loop_
_entity_poly.entity_id
_entity_poly.type
_entity_poly.pdbx_seq_one_letter_code
_entity_poly.pdbx_strand_id
1 'polypeptide(L)'
;MYCDNTSAIALANNPVFHARTKHIEIDQKFIREQIQNNMIRLLPISTTDQIADIFTKSLSTPQFSYLRNKLTVSPDPLVCRGV
;
A
#
# COMPACT_ATOMS: atom_id res chain seq x y z
N MET A 1 -4.49 5.29 6.92
CA MET A 1 -3.97 4.20 6.08
C MET A 1 -4.47 4.40 4.66
N TYR A 2 -3.61 4.23 3.66
CA TYR A 2 -3.96 4.39 2.24
C TYR A 2 -3.90 3.04 1.53
N CYS A 3 -4.87 2.76 0.67
CA CYS A 3 -4.94 1.52 -0.11
C CYS A 3 -5.45 1.81 -1.51
N ASP A 4 -4.84 1.22 -2.52
CA ASP A 4 -5.27 1.32 -3.92
C ASP A 4 -6.15 0.12 -4.33
N ASN A 5 -6.06 -0.99 -3.60
CA ASN A 5 -6.87 -2.19 -3.83
C ASN A 5 -8.32 -1.97 -3.36
N THR A 6 -9.19 -1.73 -4.33
CA THR A 6 -10.64 -1.53 -4.09
C THR A 6 -11.29 -2.74 -3.41
N SER A 7 -10.86 -3.96 -3.72
CA SER A 7 -11.37 -5.18 -3.06
C SER A 7 -10.99 -5.21 -1.58
N ALA A 8 -9.76 -4.82 -1.23
CA ALA A 8 -9.34 -4.75 0.17
C ALA A 8 -10.14 -3.67 0.95
N ILE A 9 -10.40 -2.52 0.32
CA ILE A 9 -11.25 -1.46 0.90
C ILE A 9 -12.69 -1.96 1.10
N ALA A 10 -13.24 -2.66 0.11
CA ALA A 10 -14.58 -3.23 0.21
C ALA A 10 -14.65 -4.29 1.32
N LEU A 11 -13.64 -5.16 1.44
CA LEU A 11 -13.57 -6.21 2.48
C LEU A 11 -13.44 -5.64 3.89
N ALA A 12 -12.72 -4.54 4.05
CA ALA A 12 -12.60 -3.84 5.32
C ALA A 12 -13.95 -3.22 5.76
N ASN A 13 -14.68 -2.62 4.81
CA ASN A 13 -15.93 -1.90 5.08
C ASN A 13 -17.20 -2.78 5.06
N ASN A 14 -17.22 -3.89 4.31
CA ASN A 14 -18.40 -4.70 4.08
C ASN A 14 -18.18 -6.17 4.51
N PRO A 15 -18.94 -6.70 5.48
CA PRO A 15 -18.76 -8.06 6.00
C PRO A 15 -19.33 -9.18 5.10
N VAL A 16 -20.00 -8.85 3.99
CA VAL A 16 -20.77 -9.83 3.19
C VAL A 16 -19.90 -10.82 2.39
N PHE A 17 -18.58 -10.65 2.35
CA PHE A 17 -17.68 -11.61 1.72
C PHE A 17 -17.28 -12.73 2.69
N HIS A 18 -17.94 -13.88 2.57
CA HIS A 18 -17.52 -15.14 3.17
C HIS A 18 -16.33 -15.74 2.39
N ALA A 19 -15.14 -15.14 2.51
CA ALA A 19 -13.93 -15.73 1.95
C ALA A 19 -13.52 -16.94 2.80
N ARG A 20 -13.63 -18.16 2.27
CA ARG A 20 -13.26 -19.43 2.94
C ARG A 20 -11.73 -19.60 3.10
N THR A 21 -11.04 -18.62 3.67
CA THR A 21 -9.58 -18.63 3.80
C THR A 21 -9.19 -18.12 5.18
N LYS A 22 -8.92 -19.05 6.11
CA LYS A 22 -8.65 -18.75 7.53
C LYS A 22 -7.63 -17.63 7.77
N HIS A 23 -6.58 -17.53 6.96
CA HIS A 23 -5.55 -16.49 7.12
C HIS A 23 -6.07 -15.09 6.81
N ILE A 24 -6.90 -14.96 5.78
CA ILE A 24 -7.51 -13.68 5.39
C ILE A 24 -8.55 -13.26 6.43
N GLU A 25 -9.29 -14.21 7.01
CA GLU A 25 -10.33 -13.93 8.01
C GLU A 25 -9.77 -13.28 9.29
N ILE A 26 -8.60 -13.73 9.76
CA ILE A 26 -7.97 -13.19 10.98
C ILE A 26 -7.53 -11.74 10.75
N ASP A 27 -6.78 -11.49 9.67
CA ASP A 27 -6.28 -10.15 9.36
C ASP A 27 -7.42 -9.17 9.04
N GLN A 28 -8.45 -9.63 8.33
CA GLN A 28 -9.64 -8.83 8.04
C GLN A 28 -10.38 -8.44 9.31
N LYS A 29 -10.56 -9.38 10.24
CA LYS A 29 -11.25 -9.11 11.52
C LYS A 29 -10.49 -8.07 12.34
N PHE A 30 -9.17 -8.22 12.44
CA PHE A 30 -8.32 -7.26 13.14
C PHE A 30 -8.44 -5.85 12.54
N ILE A 31 -8.23 -5.72 11.21
CA ILE A 31 -8.30 -4.41 10.54
C ILE A 31 -9.69 -3.79 10.70
N ARG A 32 -10.76 -4.58 10.61
CA ARG A 32 -12.13 -4.10 10.80
C ARG A 32 -12.36 -3.56 12.20
N GLU A 33 -11.94 -4.29 13.23
CA GLU A 33 -12.07 -3.84 14.62
C GLU A 33 -11.35 -2.50 14.83
N GLN A 34 -10.15 -2.34 14.26
CA GLN A 34 -9.42 -1.07 14.32
C GLN A 34 -10.15 0.08 13.59
N ILE A 35 -10.79 -0.19 12.46
CA ILE A 35 -11.58 0.81 11.73
C ILE A 35 -12.84 1.19 12.52
N GLN A 36 -13.57 0.21 13.06
CA GLN A 36 -14.78 0.44 13.86
C GLN A 36 -14.49 1.21 15.15
N ASN A 37 -13.35 0.93 15.77
CA ASN A 37 -12.86 1.66 16.94
C ASN A 37 -12.32 3.06 16.59
N ASN A 38 -12.42 3.50 15.33
CA ASN A 38 -11.87 4.74 14.79
C ASN A 38 -10.36 4.91 15.01
N MET A 39 -9.64 3.81 15.29
CA MET A 39 -8.18 3.81 15.46
C MET A 39 -7.47 3.98 14.11
N ILE A 40 -8.08 3.45 13.04
CA ILE A 40 -7.53 3.50 11.68
C ILE A 40 -8.61 4.01 10.73
N ARG A 41 -8.26 5.00 9.91
CA ARG A 41 -9.04 5.40 8.73
C ARG A 41 -8.44 4.81 7.48
N LEU A 42 -9.25 4.14 6.68
CA LEU A 42 -8.86 3.59 5.38
C LEU A 42 -9.31 4.55 4.26
N LEU A 43 -8.35 5.04 3.48
CA LEU A 43 -8.60 5.98 2.39
C LEU A 43 -8.10 5.40 1.05
N PRO A 44 -8.84 5.59 -0.05
CA PRO A 44 -8.37 5.19 -1.37
C PRO A 44 -7.17 6.05 -1.80
N ILE A 45 -6.24 5.46 -2.53
CA ILE A 45 -5.14 6.15 -3.21
C ILE A 45 -4.97 5.59 -4.63
N SER A 46 -4.49 6.40 -5.57
CA SER A 46 -4.11 5.92 -6.89
C SER A 46 -2.96 4.92 -6.80
N THR A 47 -3.00 3.84 -7.58
CA THR A 47 -1.88 2.88 -7.70
C THR A 47 -0.59 3.58 -8.13
N THR A 48 -0.67 4.64 -8.94
CA THR A 48 0.51 5.41 -9.35
C THR A 48 1.18 6.14 -8.18
N ASP A 49 0.44 6.41 -7.12
CA ASP A 49 0.89 7.18 -5.96
C ASP A 49 1.12 6.31 -4.72
N GLN A 50 0.86 5.01 -4.81
CA GLN A 50 1.03 4.07 -3.71
C GLN A 50 2.51 3.74 -3.51
N ILE A 51 3.16 4.47 -2.59
CA ILE A 51 4.61 4.35 -2.31
C ILE A 51 5.00 2.92 -1.90
N ALA A 52 4.13 2.18 -1.22
CA ALA A 52 4.38 0.80 -0.79
C ALA A 52 4.68 -0.16 -1.97
N ASP A 53 4.25 0.18 -3.18
CA ASP A 53 4.49 -0.64 -4.37
C ASP A 53 5.99 -0.75 -4.70
N ILE A 54 6.81 0.23 -4.31
CA ILE A 54 8.27 0.17 -4.52
C ILE A 54 8.93 -0.99 -3.78
N PHE A 55 8.32 -1.46 -2.68
CA PHE A 55 8.84 -2.53 -1.84
C PHE A 55 8.21 -3.89 -2.12
N THR A 56 7.09 -3.93 -2.85
CA THR A 56 6.28 -5.15 -3.01
C THR A 56 6.13 -5.61 -4.46
N LYS A 57 6.41 -4.73 -5.44
CA LYS A 57 6.22 -5.00 -6.87
C LYS A 57 7.49 -4.72 -7.67
N SER A 58 7.67 -5.48 -8.75
CA SER A 58 8.62 -5.15 -9.82
C SER A 58 8.02 -4.06 -10.71
N LEU A 59 8.40 -2.81 -10.47
CA LEU A 59 7.89 -1.65 -11.21
C LEU A 59 8.73 -1.35 -12.45
N SER A 60 8.11 -0.75 -13.46
CA SER A 60 8.84 -0.19 -14.60
C SER A 60 9.77 0.94 -14.13
N THR A 61 10.89 1.14 -14.82
CA THR A 61 11.87 2.20 -14.51
C THR A 61 11.22 3.58 -14.28
N PRO A 62 10.30 4.08 -15.13
CA PRO A 62 9.70 5.39 -14.89
C PRO A 62 8.85 5.43 -13.60
N GLN A 63 8.08 4.37 -13.32
CA GLN A 63 7.24 4.31 -12.13
C GLN A 63 8.08 4.19 -10.84
N PHE A 64 9.15 3.39 -10.89
CA PHE A 64 10.10 3.27 -9.79
C PHE A 64 10.79 4.61 -9.51
N SER A 65 11.27 5.31 -10.54
CA SER A 65 11.89 6.64 -10.38
C SER A 65 10.92 7.66 -9.80
N TYR A 66 9.65 7.68 -10.25
CA TYR A 66 8.63 8.56 -9.70
C TYR A 66 8.38 8.31 -8.21
N LEU A 67 8.16 7.05 -7.80
CA LEU A 67 7.94 6.69 -6.40
C LEU A 67 9.20 6.91 -5.54
N ARG A 68 10.39 6.65 -6.07
CA ARG A 68 11.67 6.92 -5.38
C ARG A 68 11.85 8.41 -5.09
N ASN A 69 11.50 9.28 -6.03
CA ASN A 69 11.58 10.73 -5.83
C ASN A 69 10.60 11.19 -4.75
N LYS A 70 9.42 10.58 -4.63
CA LYS A 70 8.48 10.84 -3.53
C LYS A 70 9.03 10.46 -2.15
N LEU A 71 9.94 9.50 -2.09
CA LEU A 71 10.66 9.12 -0.87
C LEU A 71 11.82 10.06 -0.54
N THR A 72 11.99 11.16 -1.28
CA THR A 72 13.10 12.12 -1.12
C THR A 72 14.49 11.49 -1.23
N VAL A 73 14.60 10.33 -1.90
CA VAL A 73 15.87 9.68 -2.18
C VAL A 73 16.54 10.41 -3.35
N SER A 74 17.16 11.55 -3.06
CA SER A 74 18.03 12.23 -4.01
C SER A 74 19.32 11.43 -4.21
N PRO A 75 19.87 11.37 -5.43
CA PRO A 75 21.24 10.91 -5.60
C PRO A 75 22.16 11.85 -4.79
N ASP A 76 22.98 11.27 -3.93
CA ASP A 76 24.03 12.02 -3.25
C ASP A 76 24.99 12.59 -4.31
N PRO A 77 25.21 13.92 -4.35
CA PRO A 77 26.15 14.53 -5.30
C PRO A 77 27.59 14.00 -5.15
N LEU A 78 27.92 13.30 -4.06
CA LEU A 78 29.24 12.72 -3.79
C LEU A 78 29.38 11.26 -4.23
N VAL A 79 28.35 10.64 -4.79
CA VAL A 79 28.48 9.30 -5.40
C VAL A 79 29.26 9.46 -6.70
N CYS A 80 30.56 9.20 -6.63
CA CYS A 80 31.40 8.94 -7.79
C CYS A 80 30.74 7.86 -8.64
N ARG A 81 30.06 8.25 -9.71
CA ARG A 81 29.69 7.30 -10.76
C ARG A 81 31.01 6.79 -11.33
N GLY A 82 31.32 5.53 -11.04
CA GLY A 82 32.51 4.87 -11.59
C GLY A 82 32.56 5.11 -13.10
N VAL A 83 33.68 5.68 -13.53
CA VAL A 83 34.11 5.77 -14.92
C VAL A 83 34.41 4.39 -15.48
#